data_AF-A0A3D5IAW4-F1
#
_entry.id   AF-A0A3D5IAW4-F1
#
_cell.length_a   1.000
_cell.length_b   1.000
_cell.length_c   1.000
_cell.angle_alpha   90.00
_cell.angle_beta   90.00
_cell.angle_gamma   90.00
#
_symmetry.space_group_name_H-M   'P 1'
#
loop_
_entity.id
_entity.type
_entity.pdbx_description
1 polymer ?
#
loop_
_entity_poly.entity_id
_entity_poly.type
_entity_poly.pdbx_seq_one_letter_code
_entity_poly.pdbx_strand_id
1 'polypeptide(L)' 'MLDKWIADAVGRMHVAEITGKRLAAECGYTESYLSTVLHGKKGDSATQKKIMDALARLEHEAADNDGQG' A
#
# COMPACT_ATOMS: atom_id res chain seq x y z
N MET A 1 10.11 16.53 -4.46
CA MET A 1 10.62 15.39 -3.69
C MET A 1 9.48 14.41 -3.59
N LEU A 2 9.51 13.28 -4.31
CA LEU A 2 8.52 12.24 -4.05
C LEU A 2 8.63 11.88 -2.58
N ASP A 3 7.52 12.00 -1.87
CA ASP A 3 7.41 11.74 -0.45
C ASP A 3 8.05 10.38 -0.12
N LYS A 4 9.07 10.36 0.74
CA LYS A 4 9.90 9.18 1.01
C LYS A 4 9.09 7.94 1.40
N TRP A 5 7.92 8.15 2.00
CA TRP A 5 6.97 7.10 2.37
C TRP A 5 6.28 6.44 1.18
N ILE A 6 6.08 7.15 0.06
CA ILE A 6 5.51 6.58 -1.17
C ILE A 6 6.51 5.59 -1.79
N ALA A 7 7.79 5.97 -1.85
CA ALA A 7 8.83 5.07 -2.31
C ALA A 7 8.93 3.82 -1.41
N ASP A 8 8.82 4.00 -0.09
CA ASP A 8 8.77 2.91 0.88
C ASP A 8 7.55 2.00 0.67
N ALA A 9 6.36 2.58 0.48
CA ALA A 9 5.12 1.85 0.20
C ALA A 9 5.22 1.00 -1.07
N VAL A 10 5.70 1.61 -2.16
CA VAL A 10 5.84 0.93 -3.46
C VAL A 10 6.91 -0.17 -3.39
N GLY A 11 8.01 0.08 -2.68
CA GLY A 11 9.05 -0.94 -2.44
C GLY A 11 8.50 -2.17 -1.71
N ARG A 12 7.75 -1.95 -0.63
CA ARG A 12 7.09 -3.02 0.14
C ARG A 12 6.03 -3.76 -0.68
N MET A 13 5.19 -3.03 -1.42
CA MET A 13 4.23 -3.64 -2.35
C MET A 13 4.91 -4.57 -3.35
N HIS A 14 6.07 -4.19 -3.87
CA HIS A 14 6.81 -5.02 -4.80
C HIS A 14 7.37 -6.29 -4.15
N VAL A 15 7.91 -6.18 -2.93
CA VAL A 15 8.45 -7.32 -2.18
C VAL A 15 7.37 -8.33 -1.81
N ALA A 16 6.20 -7.87 -1.38
CA ALA A 16 5.09 -8.73 -0.98
C ALA A 16 4.11 -9.05 -2.13
N GLU A 17 4.44 -8.69 -3.37
CA GLU A 17 3.58 -8.85 -4.56
C GLU A 17 2.16 -8.26 -4.41
N ILE A 18 2.03 -7.21 -3.58
CA ILE A 18 0.76 -6.54 -3.30
C ILE A 18 0.46 -5.56 -4.45
N THR A 19 -0.64 -5.78 -5.14
CA THR A 19 -1.10 -4.87 -6.18
C THR A 19 -1.83 -3.65 -5.61
N GLY A 20 -1.80 -2.53 -6.36
CA GLY A 20 -2.58 -1.33 -6.06
C GLY A 20 -4.06 -1.62 -5.80
N LYS A 21 -4.65 -2.55 -6.54
CA LYS A 21 -6.02 -3.05 -6.34
C LYS A 21 -6.24 -3.60 -4.93
N ARG A 22 -5.35 -4.47 -4.48
CA ARG A 22 -5.50 -5.17 -3.20
C ARG A 22 -5.35 -4.21 -2.03
N LEU A 23 -4.36 -3.32 -2.10
CA LEU A 23 -4.18 -2.28 -1.10
C LEU A 23 -5.34 -1.28 -1.07
N ALA A 24 -5.89 -0.92 -2.25
CA ALA A 24 -7.05 -0.05 -2.33
C ALA A 24 -8.28 -0.70 -1.68
N ALA A 25 -8.53 -1.98 -1.99
CA ALA A 25 -9.61 -2.76 -1.38
C ALA A 25 -9.49 -2.82 0.15
N GLU A 26 -8.31 -3.12 0.70
CA GLU A 26 -8.10 -3.15 2.15
C GLU A 26 -8.28 -1.79 2.83
N CYS A 27 -7.81 -0.73 2.17
CA CYS A 27 -8.01 0.61 2.70
C CYS A 27 -9.48 1.08 2.62
N GLY A 28 -10.33 0.41 1.83
CA GLY A 28 -11.65 0.89 1.46
C GLY A 28 -11.61 2.06 0.46
N TYR A 29 -10.55 2.16 -0.33
CA TYR A 29 -10.35 3.18 -1.35
C TYR A 29 -10.56 2.63 -2.76
N THR A 30 -10.74 3.55 -3.72
CA THR A 30 -10.72 3.21 -5.14
C THR A 30 -9.28 3.20 -5.67
N GLU A 31 -9.00 2.40 -6.69
CA GLU A 31 -7.69 2.38 -7.36
C GLU A 31 -7.27 3.77 -7.85
N SER A 32 -8.18 4.55 -8.43
CA SER A 32 -7.87 5.91 -8.89
C SER A 32 -7.47 6.83 -7.74
N TYR A 33 -8.14 6.70 -6.58
CA TYR A 33 -7.78 7.48 -5.40
C TYR A 33 -6.40 7.08 -4.88
N LEU A 34 -6.15 5.77 -4.73
CA LEU A 34 -4.86 5.26 -4.29
C LEU A 34 -3.73 5.67 -5.24
N SER A 35 -3.94 5.56 -6.55
CA SER A 35 -2.97 5.99 -7.57
C SER A 35 -2.68 7.49 -7.48
N THR A 36 -3.69 8.33 -7.23
CA THR A 36 -3.50 9.78 -7.02
C THR A 36 -2.66 10.05 -5.78
N VAL A 37 -2.89 9.28 -4.72
CA VAL A 37 -2.15 9.42 -3.45
C VAL A 37 -0.70 8.96 -3.60
N LEU A 38 -0.48 7.80 -4.22
CA LEU A 38 0.85 7.27 -4.54
C LEU A 38 1.59 8.11 -5.58
N HIS A 39 0.91 8.99 -6.32
CA HIS A 39 1.57 9.97 -7.18
C HIS A 39 1.98 11.26 -6.44
N GLY A 40 1.71 11.35 -5.13
CA GLY A 40 1.95 12.56 -4.34
C GLY A 40 1.04 13.73 -4.71
N LYS A 41 -0.05 13.48 -5.47
CA LYS A 41 -1.03 14.52 -5.84
C LYS A 41 -2.06 14.79 -4.75
N LYS A 42 -2.24 13.85 -3.81
CA LYS A 42 -3.26 13.93 -2.75
C LYS A 42 -2.87 13.07 -1.54
N GLY A 43 -3.36 13.41 -0.35
CA GLY A 43 -3.19 12.57 0.84
C GLY A 43 -2.69 13.34 2.05
N ASP A 44 -3.37 13.13 3.17
CA ASP A 44 -3.02 13.68 4.48
C ASP A 44 -2.26 12.62 5.30
N SER A 45 -1.66 13.02 6.43
CA SER A 45 -0.99 12.09 7.34
C SER A 45 -1.89 10.93 7.80
N ALA A 46 -3.21 11.16 7.88
CA ALA A 46 -4.19 10.12 8.17
C ALA A 46 -4.29 9.08 7.05
N THR A 47 -4.34 9.53 5.79
CA THR A 47 -4.38 8.66 4.61
C THR A 47 -3.10 7.83 4.50
N GLN A 48 -1.94 8.47 4.66
CA GLN A 48 -0.64 7.79 4.71
C GLN A 48 -0.65 6.68 5.77
N LYS A 49 -1.05 7.00 7.01
CA LYS A 49 -1.08 6.03 8.11
C LYS A 49 -2.00 4.85 7.81
N LYS A 50 -3.18 5.11 7.22
CA LYS A 50 -4.13 4.05 6.86
C LYS A 50 -3.61 3.14 5.74
N ILE A 51 -2.94 3.71 4.73
CA ILE A 51 -2.30 2.94 3.66
C ILE A 51 -1.15 2.09 4.21
N MET A 52 -0.29 2.67 5.04
CA MET A 52 0.82 1.95 5.67
C MET A 52 0.35 0.83 6.60
N ASP A 53 -0.72 1.04 7.38
CA ASP A 53 -1.32 0.02 8.26
C ASP A 53 -1.91 -1.14 7.44
N ALA A 54 -2.70 -0.82 6.40
CA ALA A 54 -3.26 -1.81 5.49
C ALA A 54 -2.18 -2.59 4.75
N LEU A 55 -1.11 -1.90 4.30
CA LEU A 55 0.02 -2.53 3.64
C LEU A 55 0.73 -3.50 4.58
N ALA A 56 1.01 -3.10 5.82
CA ALA A 56 1.66 -3.97 6.80
C ALA A 56 0.85 -5.24 7.11
N ARG A 57 -0.49 -5.14 7.13
CA ARG A 57 -1.39 -6.31 7.26
C ARG A 57 -1.26 -7.25 6.07
N LEU A 58 -1.36 -6.69 4.86
CA LEU A 58 -1.23 -7.45 3.63
C LEU A 58 0.15 -8.09 3.47
N GLU A 59 1.22 -7.42 3.90
CA GLU A 59 2.59 -7.95 3.92
C GLU A 59 2.68 -9.16 4.87
N HIS A 60 2.06 -9.07 6.05
CA HIS A 60 2.04 -10.17 7.00
C HIS A 60 1.24 -11.37 6.48
N GLU A 61 0.09 -11.12 5.86
CA GLU A 61 -0.71 -12.18 5.22
C GLU A 61 0.00 -12.80 4.02
N ALA A 62 0.69 -12.01 3.19
CA ALA A 62 1.45 -12.51 2.05
C ALA A 62 2.63 -13.38 2.50
N ALA A 63 3.34 -12.97 3.56
CA ALA A 63 4.45 -13.74 4.14
C ALA A 63 4.00 -15.07 4.76
N ASP A 64 2.82 -15.10 5.39
CA ASP A 64 2.24 -16.35 5.93
C ASP A 64 1.80 -17.29 4.79
N ASN A 65 1.23 -16.73 3.72
CA ASN A 65 0.70 -17.50 2.60
C ASN A 65 1.78 -18.07 1.65
N ASP A 66 2.98 -17.48 1.60
CA ASP A 66 4.15 -18.04 0.87
C ASP A 66 4.76 -19.26 1.58
N GLY A 67 4.46 -19.47 2.86
CA GLY A 67 4.92 -20.63 3.65
C GLY A 67 4.06 -21.90 3.52
N GLN A 68 2.96 -21.87 2.75
CA GLN A 68 2.13 -23.04 2.44
C GLN A 68 2.24 -23.42 0.96
N GLY A 69 3.43 -23.83 0.53
CA GLY A 69 3.71 -24.38 -0.80
C GLY A 69 4.60 -25.60 -0.73
#